data_AF-A0A2D0K136-F1
#
_entry.id   AF-A0A2D0K136-F1
#
_cell.length_a   1.000
_cell.length_b   1.000
_cell.length_c   1.000
_cell.angle_alpha   90.00
_cell.angle_beta   90.00
_cell.angle_gamma   90.00
#
_symmetry.space_group_name_H-M   'P 1'
#
loop_
_entity.id
_entity.type
_entity.pdbx_description
1 polymer ?
#
loop_
_entity_poly.entity_id
_entity_poly.type
_entity_poly.pdbx_seq_one_letter_code
_entity_poly.pdbx_strand_id
1 'polypeptide(L)'
;MNLLILYPSLFLCYSKFERKIANILAKKKPDIITIILDPHDFIEEYLKNNTYNVAKVNLTELEFDDITHAIIFDDGEEFVEEVAELKRRGVVVRRIKIKITRVINIKKNTEYKGITATNAYEYIGRGSYWGNPYSMFENADGREEVIRKFKYDFDFEKFPNKDKSEVYKLAGKRLGCFCKPEACHGDVLADFLNSWDDGE
;
A
#
# COMPACT_ATOMS: atom_id res chain seq x y z
N MET A 1 2.78 -25.05 14.00
CA MET A 1 2.84 -24.10 12.88
C MET A 1 3.38 -22.79 13.41
N ASN A 2 4.62 -22.48 13.04
CA ASN A 2 5.18 -21.14 13.18
C ASN A 2 4.88 -20.34 11.90
N LEU A 3 4.16 -19.23 12.06
CA LEU A 3 3.60 -18.43 10.98
C LEU A 3 4.28 -17.07 10.89
N LEU A 4 4.83 -16.76 9.73
CA LEU A 4 5.24 -15.40 9.35
C LEU A 4 4.11 -14.68 8.60
N ILE A 5 3.91 -13.39 8.87
CA ILE A 5 3.02 -12.52 8.09
C ILE A 5 3.85 -11.33 7.57
N LEU A 6 3.80 -11.08 6.26
CA LEU A 6 4.43 -9.91 5.63
C LEU A 6 3.41 -9.12 4.83
N TYR A 7 3.47 -7.79 4.92
CA TYR A 7 2.64 -6.89 4.13
C TYR A 7 3.36 -5.55 3.85
N PRO A 8 3.11 -4.91 2.69
CA PRO A 8 3.79 -3.67 2.30
C PRO A 8 3.45 -2.51 3.23
N SER A 9 4.40 -1.59 3.44
CA SER A 9 4.13 -0.35 4.18
C SER A 9 3.14 0.56 3.46
N LEU A 10 2.93 0.37 2.16
CA LEU A 10 1.89 1.08 1.43
C LEU A 10 0.52 0.42 1.51
N PHE A 11 0.37 -0.74 2.15
CA PHE A 11 -0.93 -1.37 2.36
C PHE A 11 -1.59 -0.83 3.62
N LEU A 12 -2.65 -0.02 3.47
CA LEU A 12 -3.26 0.76 4.55
C LEU A 12 -4.64 0.24 4.97
N CYS A 13 -5.09 -0.88 4.41
CA CYS A 13 -6.45 -1.40 4.62
C CYS A 13 -6.51 -2.49 5.70
N TYR A 14 -6.71 -2.09 6.96
CA TYR A 14 -6.80 -3.03 8.08
C TYR A 14 -7.99 -4.00 7.97
N SER A 15 -9.17 -3.53 7.54
CA SER A 15 -10.35 -4.41 7.41
C SER A 15 -10.11 -5.55 6.42
N LYS A 16 -9.44 -5.27 5.31
CA LYS A 16 -9.02 -6.29 4.34
C LYS A 16 -7.96 -7.21 4.93
N PHE A 17 -6.97 -6.66 5.63
CA PHE A 17 -5.97 -7.46 6.35
C PHE A 17 -6.63 -8.46 7.31
N GLU A 18 -7.45 -7.98 8.23
CA GLU A 18 -8.14 -8.76 9.26
C GLU A 18 -9.01 -9.85 8.63
N ARG A 19 -9.88 -9.47 7.68
CA ARG A 19 -10.78 -10.40 6.98
C ARG A 19 -9.99 -11.53 6.32
N LYS A 20 -8.89 -11.21 5.65
CA LYS A 20 -8.05 -12.20 4.97
C LYS A 20 -7.35 -13.12 5.96
N ILE A 21 -6.74 -12.59 7.01
CA ILE A 21 -6.06 -13.38 8.03
C ILE A 21 -7.06 -14.28 8.74
N ALA A 22 -8.19 -13.74 9.22
CA ALA A 22 -9.24 -14.50 9.90
C ALA A 22 -9.72 -15.69 9.05
N ASN A 23 -9.98 -15.48 7.76
CA ASN A 23 -10.40 -16.54 6.85
C ASN A 23 -9.35 -17.64 6.66
N ILE A 24 -8.06 -17.29 6.64
CA ILE A 24 -6.97 -18.25 6.48
C ILE A 24 -6.77 -19.06 7.77
N LEU A 25 -6.81 -18.39 8.92
CA LEU A 25 -6.55 -19.00 10.23
C LEU A 25 -7.77 -19.72 10.82
N ALA A 26 -8.97 -19.52 10.27
CA ALA A 26 -10.20 -20.17 10.70
C ALA A 26 -10.11 -21.70 10.76
N LYS A 27 -9.35 -22.31 9.82
CA LYS A 27 -9.20 -23.78 9.74
C LYS A 27 -8.05 -24.32 10.57
N LYS A 28 -7.02 -23.52 10.81
CA LYS A 28 -5.80 -23.94 11.49
C LYS A 28 -5.14 -22.74 12.15
N LYS A 29 -5.15 -22.75 13.48
CA LYS A 29 -4.50 -21.72 14.29
C LYS A 29 -2.98 -21.96 14.32
N PRO A 30 -2.15 -20.90 14.20
CA PRO A 30 -0.72 -20.99 14.46
C PRO A 30 -0.48 -21.24 15.96
N ASP A 31 0.62 -21.93 16.25
CA ASP A 31 1.10 -22.06 17.63
C ASP A 31 1.88 -20.80 18.03
N ILE A 32 2.60 -20.22 17.07
CA ILE A 32 3.42 -19.02 17.19
C ILE A 32 3.22 -18.15 15.94
N ILE A 33 3.07 -16.84 16.14
CA ILE A 33 3.17 -15.83 15.08
C ILE A 33 4.49 -15.08 15.22
N THR A 34 5.30 -15.11 14.16
CA THR A 34 6.56 -14.37 14.05
C THR A 34 6.31 -13.02 13.39
N ILE A 35 6.71 -11.94 14.08
CA ILE A 35 6.62 -10.57 13.56
C ILE A 35 8.04 -10.08 13.25
N ILE A 36 8.26 -9.71 11.99
CA ILE A 36 9.52 -9.14 11.47
C ILE A 36 9.35 -7.64 11.22
N LEU A 37 8.23 -7.27 10.59
CA LEU A 37 7.86 -5.91 10.26
C LEU A 37 6.34 -5.77 10.43
N ASP A 38 5.91 -4.68 11.05
CA ASP A 38 4.50 -4.35 11.21
C ASP A 38 4.30 -2.84 11.03
N PRO A 39 4.45 -2.31 9.80
CA PRO A 39 4.57 -0.86 9.58
C PRO A 39 3.34 -0.04 10.01
N HIS A 40 2.18 -0.69 10.19
CA HIS A 40 0.91 -0.07 10.62
C HIS A 40 0.28 -0.77 11.83
N ASP A 41 1.06 -1.56 12.57
CA ASP A 41 0.59 -2.31 13.75
C ASP A 41 -0.59 -3.26 13.47
N PHE A 42 -0.81 -3.68 12.21
CA PHE A 42 -1.92 -4.55 11.83
C PHE A 42 -1.83 -5.93 12.47
N ILE A 43 -0.63 -6.47 12.59
CA ILE A 43 -0.44 -7.78 13.23
C ILE A 43 -0.70 -7.62 14.73
N GLU A 44 -0.12 -6.60 15.36
CA GLU A 44 -0.36 -6.32 16.78
C GLU A 44 -1.84 -6.09 17.09
N GLU A 45 -2.54 -5.28 16.29
CA GLU A 45 -3.97 -5.02 16.45
C GLU A 45 -4.80 -6.29 16.30
N TYR A 46 -4.51 -7.12 15.30
CA TYR A 46 -5.18 -8.41 15.11
C TYR A 46 -4.99 -9.35 16.30
N LEU A 47 -3.80 -9.34 16.91
CA LEU A 47 -3.47 -10.18 18.07
C LEU A 47 -4.17 -9.73 19.35
N LYS A 48 -4.50 -8.44 19.54
CA LYS A 48 -5.26 -7.99 20.73
C LYS A 48 -6.61 -8.71 20.85
N ASN A 49 -7.22 -9.01 19.72
CA ASN A 49 -8.52 -9.67 19.65
C ASN A 49 -8.44 -11.20 19.57
N ASN A 50 -7.22 -11.77 19.52
CA ASN A 50 -7.02 -13.21 19.33
C ASN A 50 -5.86 -13.76 20.17
N THR A 51 -6.13 -14.72 21.04
CA THR A 51 -5.09 -15.34 21.88
C THR A 51 -4.16 -16.24 21.05
N TYR A 52 -2.93 -15.80 20.81
CA TYR A 52 -1.84 -16.57 20.22
C TYR A 52 -0.53 -16.34 21.00
N ASN A 53 0.41 -17.28 20.93
CA ASN A 53 1.78 -16.99 21.36
C ASN A 53 2.48 -16.17 20.28
N VAL A 54 3.21 -15.14 20.70
CA VAL A 54 3.85 -14.18 19.79
C VAL A 54 5.35 -14.21 19.99
N ALA A 55 6.09 -14.39 18.91
CA ALA A 55 7.55 -14.22 18.89
C ALA A 55 7.87 -12.97 18.06
N LYS A 56 8.39 -11.93 18.69
CA LYS A 56 8.90 -10.74 17.98
C LYS A 56 10.37 -10.99 17.65
N VAL A 57 10.74 -10.84 16.38
CA VAL A 57 12.10 -11.10 15.90
C VAL A 57 12.62 -9.85 15.20
N ASN A 58 13.87 -9.46 15.48
CA ASN A 58 14.50 -8.35 14.80
C ASN A 58 14.98 -8.78 13.41
N LEU A 59 14.79 -7.93 12.40
CA LEU A 59 15.22 -8.13 10.99
C LEU A 59 16.69 -8.56 10.84
N THR A 60 17.57 -8.18 11.78
CA THR A 60 19.01 -8.48 11.74
C THR A 60 19.38 -9.87 12.25
N GLU A 61 18.50 -10.55 12.99
CA GLU A 61 18.73 -11.88 13.58
C GLU A 61 17.91 -12.96 12.88
N LEU A 62 17.55 -12.72 11.62
CA LEU A 62 16.62 -13.53 10.86
C LEU A 62 17.22 -14.90 10.48
N GLU A 63 17.11 -15.84 11.40
CA GLU A 63 17.13 -17.26 11.07
C GLU A 63 15.70 -17.64 10.66
N PHE A 64 15.45 -17.75 9.34
CA PHE A 64 14.20 -18.32 8.80
C PHE A 64 14.02 -19.81 9.17
N ASP A 65 14.92 -20.38 9.97
CA ASP A 65 15.06 -21.80 10.30
C ASP A 65 13.79 -22.36 10.95
N ASP A 66 13.11 -21.57 11.78
CA ASP A 66 11.91 -22.01 12.50
C ASP A 66 10.59 -21.69 11.79
N ILE A 67 10.61 -20.96 10.66
CA ILE A 67 9.39 -20.56 9.95
C ILE A 67 8.88 -21.73 9.12
N THR A 68 7.65 -22.15 9.37
CA THR A 68 7.03 -23.29 8.67
C THR A 68 5.98 -22.87 7.64
N HIS A 69 5.33 -21.74 7.89
CA HIS A 69 4.26 -21.19 7.04
C HIS A 69 4.44 -19.67 6.93
N ALA A 70 4.05 -19.10 5.79
CA ALA A 70 4.05 -17.66 5.60
C ALA A 70 2.78 -17.19 4.89
N ILE A 71 2.22 -16.07 5.33
CA ILE A 71 1.17 -15.32 4.62
C ILE A 71 1.78 -14.01 4.13
N ILE A 72 1.69 -13.78 2.82
CA ILE A 72 2.30 -12.63 2.16
C ILE A 72 1.22 -11.84 1.45
N PHE A 73 1.00 -10.58 1.83
CA PHE A 73 0.25 -9.64 1.02
C PHE A 73 1.15 -9.17 -0.11
N ASP A 74 0.92 -9.69 -1.30
CA ASP A 74 1.81 -9.65 -2.46
C ASP A 74 1.24 -8.69 -3.51
N ASP A 75 1.91 -7.56 -3.69
CA ASP A 75 1.62 -6.55 -4.71
C ASP A 75 2.48 -6.71 -5.98
N GLY A 76 3.40 -7.69 -5.97
CA GLY A 76 4.33 -7.99 -7.07
C GLY A 76 5.67 -7.24 -7.00
N GLU A 77 5.90 -6.38 -6.01
CA GLU A 77 7.11 -5.54 -5.94
C GLU A 77 7.85 -5.66 -4.62
N GLU A 78 7.14 -5.82 -3.50
CA GLU A 78 7.74 -5.97 -2.19
C GLU A 78 7.91 -7.44 -1.79
N PHE A 79 8.90 -7.71 -0.94
CA PHE A 79 9.25 -9.02 -0.40
C PHE A 79 9.70 -10.08 -1.44
N VAL A 80 10.22 -9.66 -2.59
CA VAL A 80 10.60 -10.60 -3.68
C VAL A 80 11.67 -11.59 -3.21
N GLU A 81 12.68 -11.10 -2.50
CA GLU A 81 13.82 -11.90 -2.01
C GLU A 81 13.40 -12.81 -0.85
N GLU A 82 12.65 -12.27 0.10
CA GLU A 82 12.13 -12.99 1.26
C GLU A 82 11.25 -14.14 0.81
N VAL A 83 10.35 -13.90 -0.15
CA VAL A 83 9.49 -14.97 -0.67
C VAL A 83 10.30 -16.01 -1.46
N ALA A 84 11.35 -15.61 -2.16
CA ALA A 84 12.25 -16.56 -2.82
C ALA A 84 12.97 -17.45 -1.79
N GLU A 85 13.46 -16.85 -0.69
CA GLU A 85 14.15 -17.57 0.38
C GLU A 85 13.22 -18.53 1.14
N LEU A 86 12.02 -18.08 1.52
CA LEU A 86 11.00 -18.92 2.14
C LEU A 86 10.69 -20.14 1.27
N LYS A 87 10.57 -19.96 -0.05
CA LYS A 87 10.36 -21.07 -1.00
C LYS A 87 11.55 -22.00 -1.08
N ARG A 88 12.79 -21.48 -1.13
CA ARG A 88 14.01 -22.31 -1.14
C ARG A 88 14.08 -23.24 0.06
N ARG A 89 13.60 -22.77 1.21
CA ARG A 89 13.56 -23.51 2.47
C ARG A 89 12.37 -24.47 2.62
N GLY A 90 11.48 -24.53 1.63
CA GLY A 90 10.29 -25.38 1.69
C GLY A 90 9.18 -24.86 2.61
N VAL A 91 9.20 -23.58 2.98
CA VAL A 91 8.12 -22.94 3.74
C VAL A 91 6.82 -22.97 2.93
N VAL A 92 5.71 -23.29 3.59
CA VAL A 92 4.39 -23.23 2.96
C VAL A 92 3.95 -21.77 2.84
N VAL A 93 4.13 -21.18 1.65
CA VAL A 93 3.80 -19.77 1.38
C VAL A 93 2.40 -19.63 0.79
N ARG A 94 1.55 -18.84 1.44
CA ARG A 94 0.27 -18.36 0.91
C ARG A 94 0.39 -16.90 0.52
N ARG A 95 0.16 -16.60 -0.76
CA ARG A 95 0.16 -15.23 -1.30
C ARG A 95 -1.26 -14.71 -1.41
N ILE A 96 -1.45 -13.46 -0.99
CA ILE A 96 -2.70 -12.71 -1.08
C ILE A 96 -2.43 -11.55 -2.01
N LYS A 97 -3.01 -11.58 -3.21
CA LYS A 97 -2.82 -10.50 -4.17
C LYS A 97 -3.52 -9.23 -3.68
N ILE A 98 -2.77 -8.13 -3.68
CA ILE A 98 -3.26 -6.79 -3.33
C ILE A 98 -2.87 -5.80 -4.43
N LYS A 99 -3.68 -4.77 -4.60
CA LYS A 99 -3.42 -3.66 -5.53
C LYS A 99 -2.83 -2.51 -4.70
N ILE A 100 -1.58 -2.15 -4.99
CA ILE A 100 -0.93 -0.98 -4.37
C ILE A 100 -0.74 0.10 -5.43
N THR A 101 -1.30 1.27 -5.15
CA THR A 101 -1.16 2.46 -5.97
C THR A 101 0.09 3.21 -5.52
N ARG A 102 0.96 3.60 -6.46
CA ARG A 102 2.22 4.31 -6.17
C ARG A 102 2.36 5.57 -7.00
N VAL A 103 2.80 6.67 -6.38
CA VAL A 103 3.14 7.91 -7.09
C VAL A 103 4.59 7.84 -7.56
N ILE A 104 4.83 8.15 -8.84
CA ILE A 104 6.17 8.14 -9.45
C ILE A 104 6.54 9.51 -10.00
N ASN A 105 7.84 9.82 -9.99
CA ASN A 105 8.37 11.00 -10.66
C ASN A 105 8.59 10.72 -12.16
N ILE A 106 7.83 11.37 -13.04
CA ILE A 106 7.91 11.13 -14.49
C ILE A 106 9.12 11.77 -15.18
N LYS A 107 9.88 12.66 -14.50
CA LYS A 107 11.19 13.12 -14.99
C LYS A 107 12.25 12.03 -14.80
N LYS A 108 12.15 11.26 -13.72
CA LYS A 108 13.05 10.13 -13.43
C LYS A 108 12.64 8.87 -14.20
N ASN A 109 11.35 8.63 -14.34
CA ASN A 109 10.78 7.47 -15.04
C ASN A 109 10.36 7.90 -16.46
N THR A 110 11.35 8.07 -17.33
CA THR A 110 11.17 8.64 -18.67
C THR A 110 10.35 7.78 -19.63
N GLU A 111 10.19 6.50 -19.32
CA GLU A 111 9.31 5.57 -20.04
C GLU A 111 7.83 5.99 -19.99
N TYR A 112 7.44 6.81 -19.01
CA TYR A 112 6.10 7.38 -18.91
C TYR A 112 5.97 8.77 -19.56
N LYS A 113 7.05 9.31 -20.14
CA LYS A 113 7.05 10.66 -20.71
C LYS A 113 6.11 10.73 -21.91
N GLY A 114 5.13 11.63 -21.86
CA GLY A 114 4.15 11.83 -22.93
C GLY A 114 3.01 10.80 -22.93
N ILE A 115 3.00 9.86 -21.98
CA ILE A 115 1.89 8.94 -21.78
C ILE A 115 0.85 9.63 -20.88
N THR A 116 -0.41 9.63 -21.29
CA THR A 116 -1.51 10.15 -20.46
C THR A 116 -2.05 9.05 -19.54
N ALA A 117 -2.40 7.89 -20.10
CA ALA A 117 -2.99 6.79 -19.33
C ALA A 117 -2.71 5.44 -20.00
N THR A 118 -2.59 4.40 -19.17
CA THR A 118 -2.62 2.98 -19.56
C THR A 118 -3.41 2.19 -18.52
N ASN A 119 -3.47 0.86 -18.66
CA ASN A 119 -4.05 -0.01 -17.63
C ASN A 119 -3.25 0.03 -16.31
N ALA A 120 -1.95 0.31 -16.36
CA ALA A 120 -1.06 0.29 -15.20
C ALA A 120 -0.57 1.70 -14.79
N TYR A 121 -0.95 2.76 -15.51
CA TYR A 121 -0.44 4.10 -15.29
C TYR A 121 -1.50 5.18 -15.55
N GLU A 122 -1.45 6.26 -14.78
CA GLU A 122 -2.25 7.47 -14.98
C GLU A 122 -1.38 8.71 -14.72
N TYR A 123 -1.35 9.66 -15.66
CA TYR A 123 -0.74 10.96 -15.43
C TYR A 123 -1.69 11.85 -14.60
N ILE A 124 -1.20 12.29 -13.44
CA ILE A 124 -1.95 13.13 -12.50
C ILE A 124 -1.31 14.52 -12.34
N GLY A 125 -0.46 14.95 -13.26
CA GLY A 125 0.14 16.28 -13.18
C GLY A 125 -0.87 17.41 -13.45
N ARG A 126 -0.44 18.66 -13.32
CA ARG A 126 -1.28 19.85 -13.54
C ARG A 126 -1.95 19.80 -14.92
N GLY A 127 -3.25 20.14 -14.98
CA GLY A 127 -4.07 20.09 -16.19
C GLY A 127 -4.72 18.73 -16.48
N SER A 128 -4.35 17.66 -15.76
CA SER A 128 -5.03 16.37 -15.82
C SER A 128 -6.30 16.35 -14.97
N TYR A 129 -7.13 15.31 -15.13
CA TYR A 129 -8.35 15.11 -14.35
C TYR A 129 -8.07 15.10 -12.84
N TRP A 130 -6.98 14.45 -12.39
CA TRP A 130 -6.61 14.37 -10.98
C TRP A 130 -5.51 15.35 -10.56
N GLY A 131 -5.18 16.32 -11.41
CA GLY A 131 -4.16 17.32 -11.13
C GLY A 131 -4.56 18.27 -9.99
N ASN A 132 -3.58 18.63 -9.17
CA ASN A 132 -3.77 19.64 -8.12
C ASN A 132 -4.11 21.01 -8.73
N PRO A 133 -5.31 21.60 -8.47
CA PRO A 133 -5.65 22.92 -8.97
C PRO A 133 -4.84 24.02 -8.27
N TYR A 134 -4.40 23.80 -7.03
CA TYR A 134 -3.63 24.77 -6.26
C TYR A 134 -2.16 24.82 -6.72
N SER A 135 -1.59 26.01 -6.75
CA SER A 135 -0.21 26.28 -7.19
C SER A 135 0.58 26.98 -6.08
N MET A 136 1.81 26.52 -5.86
CA MET A 136 2.74 27.17 -4.91
C MET A 136 3.12 28.59 -5.36
N PHE A 137 3.02 28.87 -6.67
CA PHE A 137 3.49 30.13 -7.26
C PHE A 137 2.44 31.24 -7.28
N GLU A 138 1.16 30.90 -7.29
CA GLU A 138 0.08 31.89 -7.50
C GLU A 138 -0.35 32.58 -6.21
N ASN A 139 -0.33 31.86 -5.08
CA ASN A 139 -0.84 32.37 -3.80
C ASN A 139 0.25 32.43 -2.69
N ALA A 140 1.52 32.25 -3.05
CA ALA A 140 2.64 32.09 -2.11
C ALA A 140 2.45 30.96 -1.07
N ASP A 141 1.57 29.99 -1.36
CA ASP A 141 1.34 28.82 -0.52
C ASP A 141 2.54 27.86 -0.56
N GLY A 142 2.89 27.28 0.59
CA GLY A 142 3.84 26.16 0.67
C GLY A 142 3.30 24.88 0.03
N ARG A 143 4.19 23.91 -0.24
CA ARG A 143 3.84 22.59 -0.79
C ARG A 143 2.78 21.88 0.07
N GLU A 144 2.96 21.94 1.38
CA GLU A 144 2.10 21.32 2.37
C GLU A 144 0.70 21.93 2.30
N GLU A 145 0.60 23.25 2.13
CA GLU A 145 -0.68 23.96 2.06
C GLU A 145 -1.45 23.62 0.77
N VAL A 146 -0.79 23.59 -0.38
CA VAL A 146 -1.46 23.22 -1.64
C VAL A 146 -1.90 21.74 -1.65
N ILE A 147 -1.18 20.86 -0.96
CA ILE A 147 -1.59 19.45 -0.76
C ILE A 147 -2.74 19.37 0.24
N ARG A 148 -2.71 20.13 1.33
CA ARG A 148 -3.78 20.21 2.33
C ARG A 148 -5.10 20.67 1.70
N LYS A 149 -5.07 21.72 0.87
CA LYS A 149 -6.24 22.20 0.13
C LYS A 149 -6.76 21.13 -0.85
N PHE A 150 -5.86 20.47 -1.59
CA PHE A 150 -6.25 19.35 -2.46
C PHE A 150 -6.92 18.22 -1.69
N LYS A 151 -6.35 17.82 -0.55
CA LYS A 151 -6.90 16.78 0.32
C LYS A 151 -8.27 17.16 0.83
N TYR A 152 -8.45 18.40 1.30
CA TYR A 152 -9.75 18.90 1.74
C TYR A 152 -10.80 18.80 0.63
N ASP A 153 -10.49 19.29 -0.57
CA ASP A 153 -11.43 19.22 -1.69
C ASP A 153 -11.73 17.78 -2.13
N PHE A 154 -10.75 16.88 -2.04
CA PHE A 154 -10.92 15.46 -2.34
C PHE A 154 -11.80 14.76 -1.31
N ASP A 155 -11.54 14.97 -0.01
CA ASP A 155 -12.26 14.32 1.07
C ASP A 155 -13.73 14.75 1.11
N PHE A 156 -13.97 16.06 0.94
CA PHE A 156 -15.30 16.68 1.06
C PHE A 156 -16.00 16.93 -0.27
N GLU A 157 -15.50 16.34 -1.37
CA GLU A 157 -16.12 16.39 -2.70
C GLU A 157 -16.39 17.82 -3.18
N LYS A 158 -15.41 18.71 -3.01
CA LYS A 158 -15.50 20.14 -3.37
C LYS A 158 -14.97 20.48 -4.75
N PHE A 159 -14.42 19.51 -5.48
CA PHE A 159 -13.97 19.74 -6.84
C PHE A 159 -15.18 19.98 -7.78
N PRO A 160 -15.25 21.12 -8.48
CA PRO A 160 -16.44 21.48 -9.26
C PRO A 160 -16.69 20.56 -10.47
N ASN A 161 -15.66 19.88 -10.98
CA ASN A 161 -15.74 19.03 -12.18
C ASN A 161 -15.06 17.67 -11.99
N LYS A 162 -15.01 17.15 -10.76
CA LYS A 162 -14.47 15.81 -10.49
C LYS A 162 -15.49 14.98 -9.71
N ASP A 163 -15.78 13.80 -10.23
CA ASP A 163 -16.55 12.78 -9.53
C ASP A 163 -15.57 11.92 -8.73
N LYS A 164 -15.81 11.78 -7.42
CA LYS A 164 -14.94 11.01 -6.53
C LYS A 164 -14.89 9.53 -6.93
N SER A 165 -15.96 8.98 -7.51
CA SER A 165 -16.01 7.59 -7.94
C SER A 165 -14.98 7.25 -9.03
N GLU A 166 -14.53 8.23 -9.81
CA GLU A 166 -13.49 8.05 -10.82
C GLU A 166 -12.12 7.69 -10.20
N VAL A 167 -11.91 7.96 -8.91
CA VAL A 167 -10.63 7.66 -8.24
C VAL A 167 -10.38 6.15 -8.18
N TYR A 168 -11.44 5.34 -8.06
CA TYR A 168 -11.32 3.88 -7.97
C TYR A 168 -10.72 3.24 -9.23
N LYS A 169 -10.83 3.92 -10.38
CA LYS A 169 -10.17 3.49 -11.63
C LYS A 169 -8.64 3.53 -11.55
N LEU A 170 -8.09 4.25 -10.56
CA LEU A 170 -6.65 4.36 -10.34
C LEU A 170 -6.08 3.24 -9.46
N ALA A 171 -6.93 2.40 -8.85
CA ALA A 171 -6.48 1.37 -7.92
C ALA A 171 -5.42 0.43 -8.54
N GLY A 172 -4.24 0.36 -7.91
CA GLY A 172 -3.12 -0.46 -8.37
C GLY A 172 -2.29 0.16 -9.50
N LYS A 173 -2.61 1.37 -9.96
CA LYS A 173 -1.84 2.06 -11.00
C LYS A 173 -0.61 2.80 -10.44
N ARG A 174 0.29 3.13 -11.34
CA ARG A 174 1.30 4.19 -11.17
C ARG A 174 0.69 5.55 -11.44
N LEU A 175 0.82 6.46 -10.48
CA LEU A 175 0.38 7.85 -10.62
C LEU A 175 1.56 8.74 -10.98
N GLY A 176 1.59 9.20 -12.22
CA GLY A 176 2.66 10.04 -12.75
C GLY A 176 2.54 11.49 -12.30
N CYS A 177 3.52 11.99 -11.57
CA CYS A 177 3.64 13.40 -11.23
C CYS A 177 5.09 13.89 -11.30
N PHE A 178 5.32 15.19 -11.06
CA PHE A 178 6.65 15.79 -11.04
C PHE A 178 7.24 15.99 -9.64
N CYS A 179 6.43 15.85 -8.58
CA CYS A 179 6.81 16.28 -7.24
C CYS A 179 7.73 15.29 -6.50
N LYS A 180 7.55 13.98 -6.69
CA LYS A 180 8.33 12.97 -5.96
C LYS A 180 9.84 13.18 -6.14
N PRO A 181 10.69 12.98 -5.13
CA PRO A 181 10.42 12.34 -3.83
C PRO A 181 9.72 13.24 -2.81
N GLU A 182 9.60 14.54 -3.06
CA GLU A 182 8.85 15.45 -2.19
C GLU A 182 7.37 15.08 -2.10
N ALA A 183 6.70 15.55 -1.06
CA ALA A 183 5.26 15.36 -0.87
C ALA A 183 4.47 15.74 -2.14
N CYS A 184 3.50 14.90 -2.49
CA CYS A 184 2.72 15.04 -3.71
C CYS A 184 1.23 14.95 -3.41
N HIS A 185 0.42 15.71 -4.14
CA HIS A 185 -1.04 15.52 -4.08
C HIS A 185 -1.48 14.11 -4.49
N GLY A 186 -0.68 13.43 -5.32
CA GLY A 186 -0.90 12.03 -5.67
C GLY A 186 -0.84 11.09 -4.47
N ASP A 187 -0.15 11.48 -3.40
CA ASP A 187 -0.08 10.69 -2.17
C ASP A 187 -1.47 10.59 -1.53
N VAL A 188 -2.27 11.67 -1.59
CA VAL A 188 -3.66 11.66 -1.13
C VAL A 188 -4.50 10.60 -1.87
N LEU A 189 -4.34 10.53 -3.20
CA LEU A 189 -5.07 9.56 -4.02
C LEU A 189 -4.59 8.13 -3.76
N ALA A 190 -3.27 7.94 -3.69
CA ALA A 190 -2.67 6.64 -3.42
C ALA A 190 -3.07 6.11 -2.04
N ASP A 191 -2.99 6.94 -1.00
CA ASP A 191 -3.35 6.57 0.37
C ASP A 191 -4.83 6.21 0.47
N PHE A 192 -5.72 7.00 -0.16
CA PHE A 192 -7.15 6.68 -0.23
C PHE A 192 -7.39 5.29 -0.84
N LEU A 193 -6.76 5.00 -1.98
CA LEU A 193 -6.93 3.72 -2.68
C LEU A 193 -6.29 2.55 -1.93
N ASN A 194 -5.16 2.78 -1.27
CA ASN A 194 -4.46 1.76 -0.51
C ASN A 194 -5.13 1.46 0.84
N SER A 195 -6.02 2.36 1.30
CA SER A 195 -6.87 2.18 2.49
C SER A 195 -8.24 1.57 2.14
N TRP A 196 -8.56 1.46 0.84
CA TRP A 196 -9.86 1.02 0.37
C TRP A 196 -10.00 -0.51 0.45
N ASP A 197 -11.04 -0.98 1.16
CA ASP A 197 -11.48 -2.38 1.10
C ASP A 197 -12.40 -2.56 -0.11
N ASP A 198 -11.86 -3.16 -1.16
CA ASP A 198 -12.58 -3.50 -2.40
C ASP A 198 -13.54 -4.70 -2.23
N GLY A 199 -13.59 -5.31 -1.05
CA GLY A 199 -14.41 -6.49 -0.76
C GLY A 199 -13.84 -7.80 -1.32
N GLU A 200 -12.74 -7.75 -2.08
CA GLU A 200 -12.10 -8.92 -2.69
C GLU A 200 -11.31 -9.75 -1.69
#